data_AF-A0A7S2RDJ4-F1
#
_entry.id   AF-A0A7S2RDJ4-F1
#
_cell.length_a   1.000
_cell.length_b   1.000
_cell.length_c   1.000
_cell.angle_alpha   90.00
_cell.angle_beta   90.00
_cell.angle_gamma   90.00
#
_symmetry.space_group_name_H-M   'P 1'
#
loop_
_entity.id
_entity.type
_entity.pdbx_description
1 polymer ?
#
loop_
_entity_poly.entity_id
_entity_poly.type
_entity_poly.pdbx_seq_one_letter_code
_entity_poly.pdbx_strand_id
1 'polypeptide(L)'
;IDSAVTIVLWFRADARLGAGAGASGVQECTLLGRLPHRTSYSLRLVHDSEASSTGVRLEFCLRLSHGDELSVEKLLSTSTVDPGRWTHVAAVFEDQSLSLFVDGEVDAASTVAQSAAIATSMGDLVIGEGFRGAIAEAGLYASALTKEEVEGLIQFG
;
A
#
# COMPACT_ATOMS: atom_id res chain seq x y z
N ILE A 1 9.92 6.08 -17.74
CA ILE A 1 9.97 6.14 -16.26
C ILE A 1 8.57 6.53 -15.86
N ASP A 2 7.88 5.68 -15.11
CA ASP A 2 6.45 5.88 -14.86
C ASP A 2 6.27 6.98 -13.81
N SER A 3 5.47 7.99 -14.12
CA SER A 3 5.10 9.07 -13.18
C SER A 3 3.79 8.77 -12.46
N ALA A 4 3.21 7.59 -12.68
CA ALA A 4 1.98 7.18 -12.03
C ALA A 4 1.95 5.67 -11.76
N VAL A 5 1.31 5.28 -10.66
CA VAL A 5 1.00 3.88 -10.35
C VAL A 5 -0.28 3.81 -9.54
N THR A 6 -1.09 2.79 -9.83
CA THR A 6 -2.19 2.40 -8.96
C THR A 6 -2.06 0.93 -8.56
N ILE A 7 -2.08 0.67 -7.27
CA ILE A 7 -2.26 -0.67 -6.70
C ILE A 7 -3.70 -0.75 -6.22
N VAL A 8 -4.41 -1.83 -6.54
CA VAL A 8 -5.76 -2.09 -6.02
C VAL A 8 -5.89 -3.56 -5.66
N LEU A 9 -6.60 -3.88 -4.60
CA LEU A 9 -6.94 -5.26 -4.25
C LEU A 9 -8.03 -5.30 -3.18
N TRP A 10 -8.69 -6.45 -3.09
CA TRP A 10 -9.42 -6.86 -1.90
C TRP A 10 -8.52 -7.73 -1.02
N PHE A 11 -8.59 -7.52 0.29
CA PHE A 11 -7.98 -8.45 1.24
C PHE A 11 -8.90 -8.74 2.42
N ARG A 12 -8.71 -9.92 3.01
CA ARG A 12 -9.28 -10.28 4.30
C ARG A 12 -8.19 -10.91 5.13
N ALA A 13 -7.71 -10.15 6.10
CA ALA A 13 -6.63 -10.60 6.96
C ALA A 13 -7.14 -11.51 8.09
N ASP A 14 -6.29 -12.41 8.58
CA ASP A 14 -6.63 -13.34 9.66
C ASP A 14 -6.77 -12.60 11.01
N ALA A 15 -7.61 -13.13 11.92
CA ALA A 15 -7.80 -12.63 13.28
C ALA A 15 -6.51 -12.58 14.12
N ARG A 16 -5.45 -13.28 13.71
CA ARG A 16 -4.13 -13.25 14.33
C ARG A 16 -3.21 -12.14 13.81
N LEU A 17 -3.71 -11.18 13.04
CA LEU A 17 -3.00 -9.93 12.76
C LEU A 17 -2.46 -9.33 14.07
N GLY A 18 -1.14 -9.42 14.29
CA GLY A 18 -0.47 -8.95 15.51
C GLY A 18 -0.31 -9.94 16.66
N ALA A 19 -0.82 -11.17 16.53
CA ALA A 19 -0.68 -12.19 17.56
C ALA A 19 0.52 -13.12 17.27
N GLY A 20 1.73 -12.63 17.59
CA GLY A 20 2.88 -13.46 17.98
C GLY A 20 3.55 -14.33 16.91
N ALA A 21 4.66 -13.84 16.35
CA ALA A 21 5.81 -14.69 16.08
C ALA A 21 6.85 -14.37 17.17
N GLY A 22 7.19 -15.38 17.98
CA GLY A 22 8.24 -15.25 18.97
C GLY A 22 9.56 -14.86 18.30
N ALA A 23 10.26 -13.93 18.94
CA ALA A 23 11.63 -13.49 18.67
C ALA A 23 11.89 -12.80 17.30
N SER A 24 12.07 -11.48 17.40
CA SER A 24 12.78 -10.58 16.47
C SER A 24 11.99 -10.03 15.28
N GLY A 25 11.68 -8.74 15.36
CA GLY A 25 11.56 -7.85 14.20
C GLY A 25 10.15 -7.72 13.65
N VAL A 26 9.70 -6.47 13.60
CA VAL A 26 8.48 -5.92 12.95
C VAL A 26 7.89 -6.87 11.89
N GLN A 27 6.68 -7.41 12.13
CA GLN A 27 5.94 -8.15 11.10
C GLN A 27 5.33 -7.16 10.10
N GLU A 28 6.16 -6.61 9.21
CA GLU A 28 5.68 -5.95 8.00
C GLU A 28 5.20 -7.04 7.03
N CYS A 29 3.94 -6.98 6.61
CA CYS A 29 3.38 -7.93 5.64
C CYS A 29 3.07 -7.20 4.34
N THR A 30 3.47 -7.76 3.19
CA THR A 30 3.21 -7.13 1.89
C THR A 30 1.94 -7.69 1.27
N LEU A 31 0.99 -6.80 0.93
CA LEU A 31 -0.21 -7.18 0.17
C LEU A 31 0.15 -7.28 -1.31
N LEU A 32 0.75 -6.22 -1.86
CA LEU A 32 1.29 -6.19 -3.22
C LEU A 32 2.46 -5.21 -3.29
N GLY A 33 3.52 -5.57 -4.00
CA GLY A 33 4.64 -4.65 -4.23
C GLY A 33 5.82 -5.27 -4.95
N ARG A 34 6.87 -4.49 -5.18
CA ARG A 34 8.16 -4.99 -5.67
C ARG A 34 9.20 -5.10 -4.56
N LEU A 35 9.74 -6.31 -4.36
CA LEU A 35 10.66 -6.73 -3.30
C LEU A 35 11.94 -7.37 -3.90
N PRO A 36 13.08 -7.56 -3.17
CA PRO A 36 13.28 -7.60 -1.71
C PRO A 36 13.90 -6.35 -1.08
N HIS A 37 14.18 -5.33 -1.87
CA HIS A 37 14.71 -4.07 -1.35
C HIS A 37 13.70 -2.97 -1.63
N ARG A 38 13.60 -1.99 -0.75
CA ARG A 38 12.79 -0.77 -0.85
C ARG A 38 12.95 -0.09 -2.23
N THR A 39 12.30 -0.54 -3.30
CA THR A 39 12.84 -0.27 -4.65
C THR A 39 11.89 0.36 -5.65
N SER A 40 10.56 0.30 -5.49
CA SER A 40 9.66 1.16 -6.30
C SER A 40 8.38 1.50 -5.57
N TYR A 41 7.51 0.52 -5.33
CA TYR A 41 6.23 0.71 -4.67
C TYR A 41 5.85 -0.53 -3.89
N SER A 42 5.05 -0.35 -2.85
CA SER A 42 4.46 -1.43 -2.08
C SER A 42 3.29 -0.94 -1.26
N LEU A 43 2.25 -1.76 -1.18
CA LEU A 43 1.16 -1.65 -0.22
C LEU A 43 1.31 -2.74 0.83
N ARG A 44 1.44 -2.34 2.10
CA ARG A 44 1.77 -3.22 3.22
C ARG A 44 0.83 -3.03 4.41
N LEU A 45 0.81 -4.02 5.29
CA LEU A 45 0.27 -3.90 6.63
C LEU A 45 1.41 -3.66 7.62
N VAL A 46 1.25 -2.65 8.46
CA VAL A 46 2.23 -2.25 9.48
C VAL A 46 1.56 -2.13 10.85
N HIS A 47 2.31 -2.48 11.90
CA HIS A 47 1.89 -2.24 13.26
C HIS A 47 2.21 -0.80 13.67
N ASP A 48 1.21 -0.06 14.10
CA ASP A 48 1.42 1.25 14.68
C ASP A 48 1.95 1.09 16.11
N SER A 49 3.23 1.37 16.33
CA SER A 49 3.85 1.34 17.66
C SER A 49 3.75 2.67 18.41
N GLU A 50 3.26 3.73 17.76
CA GLU A 50 3.35 5.12 18.27
C GLU A 50 1.98 5.75 18.58
N ALA A 51 0.86 5.20 18.09
CA ALA A 51 -0.48 5.63 18.50
C ALA A 51 -1.01 4.86 19.72
N SER A 52 -1.76 5.54 20.59
CA SER A 52 -2.55 4.95 21.69
C SER A 52 -3.59 3.89 21.26
N SER A 53 -3.69 3.58 19.97
CA SER A 53 -4.48 2.50 19.39
C SER A 53 -3.54 1.42 18.84
N THR A 54 -3.46 0.28 19.53
CA THR A 54 -2.70 -0.90 19.12
C THR A 54 -3.39 -1.54 17.91
N GLY A 55 -3.17 -0.99 16.71
CA GLY A 55 -3.88 -1.39 15.49
C GLY A 55 -2.92 -1.65 14.34
N VAL A 56 -3.37 -2.48 13.40
CA VAL A 56 -2.69 -2.64 12.10
C VAL A 56 -3.21 -1.56 11.17
N ARG A 57 -2.31 -0.89 10.45
CA ARG A 57 -2.62 0.12 9.43
C ARG A 57 -2.07 -0.31 8.08
N LEU A 58 -2.56 0.33 7.02
CA LEU A 58 -2.01 0.22 5.68
C LEU A 58 -0.86 1.23 5.54
N GLU A 59 0.24 0.81 4.93
CA GLU A 59 1.32 1.69 4.49
C GLU A 59 1.47 1.57 2.98
N PHE A 60 1.28 2.70 2.29
CA PHE A 60 1.75 2.85 0.92
C PHE A 60 3.14 3.46 0.94
N CYS A 61 4.13 2.72 0.43
CA CYS A 61 5.51 3.17 0.36
C CYS A 61 5.96 3.25 -1.10
N LEU A 62 6.54 4.38 -1.46
CA LEU A 62 7.10 4.66 -2.77
C LEU A 62 8.58 5.01 -2.65
N ARG A 63 9.35 4.62 -3.66
CA ARG A 63 10.69 5.15 -3.90
C ARG A 63 10.64 5.98 -5.16
N LEU A 64 10.94 7.26 -4.99
CA LEU A 64 10.85 8.25 -6.04
C LEU A 64 12.26 8.69 -6.47
N SER A 65 12.39 9.05 -7.74
CA SER A 65 13.59 9.59 -8.36
C SER A 65 13.31 11.02 -8.84
N HIS A 66 14.18 11.92 -8.40
CA HIS A 66 14.15 13.35 -8.72
C HIS A 66 15.40 13.69 -9.54
N GLY A 67 15.53 13.06 -10.71
CA GLY A 67 16.80 13.04 -11.43
C GLY A 67 17.82 12.17 -10.70
N ASP A 68 18.88 12.77 -10.15
CA ASP A 68 19.96 12.05 -9.47
C ASP A 68 19.67 11.74 -7.99
N GLU A 69 18.63 12.34 -7.42
CA GLU A 69 18.24 12.12 -6.03
C GLU A 69 17.14 11.05 -5.90
N LEU A 70 17.22 10.26 -4.82
CA LEU A 70 16.20 9.27 -4.46
C LEU A 70 15.57 9.61 -3.13
N SER A 71 14.24 9.59 -3.05
CA SER A 71 13.51 9.69 -1.78
C SER A 71 12.66 8.44 -1.54
N VAL A 72 12.26 8.24 -0.28
CA VAL A 72 11.29 7.22 0.11
C VAL A 72 10.13 7.92 0.76
N GLU A 73 8.95 7.79 0.14
CA GLU A 73 7.71 8.36 0.63
C GLU A 73 6.87 7.26 1.26
N LYS A 74 6.19 7.61 2.35
CA LYS A 74 5.31 6.71 3.09
C LYS A 74 4.02 7.44 3.40
N LEU A 75 2.90 6.80 3.11
CA LEU A 75 1.56 7.25 3.44
C LEU A 75 0.88 6.16 4.27
N LEU A 76 0.54 6.49 5.51
CA LEU A 76 -0.16 5.60 6.43
C LEU A 76 -1.66 5.87 6.38
N SER A 77 -2.47 4.82 6.45
CA SER A 77 -3.91 4.95 6.66
C SER A 77 -4.23 5.63 7.99
N THR A 78 -5.29 6.43 8.02
CA THR A 78 -5.88 6.96 9.25
C THR A 78 -6.72 5.89 9.94
N SER A 79 -7.39 5.03 9.17
CA SER A 79 -8.15 3.87 9.66
C SER A 79 -7.25 2.68 10.03
N THR A 80 -7.70 1.90 11.00
CA THR A 80 -7.14 0.58 11.32
C THR A 80 -7.82 -0.51 10.53
N VAL A 81 -7.10 -1.59 10.27
CA VAL A 81 -7.61 -2.78 9.60
C VAL A 81 -8.37 -3.67 10.57
N ASP A 82 -9.61 -4.01 10.22
CA ASP A 82 -10.44 -4.97 10.95
C ASP A 82 -10.16 -6.40 10.48
N PRO A 83 -9.57 -7.28 11.33
CA PRO A 83 -9.33 -8.66 10.96
C PRO A 83 -10.62 -9.42 10.65
N GLY A 84 -10.56 -10.34 9.67
CA GLY A 84 -11.68 -11.19 9.27
C GLY A 84 -12.73 -10.49 8.39
N ARG A 85 -12.64 -9.18 8.18
CA ARG A 85 -13.47 -8.43 7.24
C ARG A 85 -12.78 -8.33 5.87
N TRP A 86 -13.55 -8.44 4.81
CA TRP A 86 -13.07 -8.03 3.49
C TRP A 86 -12.96 -6.51 3.45
N THR A 87 -11.83 -6.02 2.97
CA THR A 87 -11.54 -4.60 2.82
C THR A 87 -10.98 -4.38 1.43
N HIS A 88 -11.59 -3.45 0.70
CA HIS A 88 -11.05 -2.98 -0.57
C HIS A 88 -10.04 -1.87 -0.30
N VAL A 89 -8.89 -1.92 -0.96
CA VAL A 89 -7.86 -0.90 -0.85
C VAL A 89 -7.31 -0.51 -2.19
N ALA A 90 -7.06 0.79 -2.36
CA ALA A 90 -6.31 1.29 -3.49
C ALA A 90 -5.23 2.27 -3.01
N ALA A 91 -4.07 2.24 -3.64
CA ALA A 91 -2.99 3.20 -3.44
C ALA A 91 -2.64 3.80 -4.79
N VAL A 92 -2.78 5.11 -4.90
CA VAL A 92 -2.62 5.87 -6.15
C VAL A 92 -1.50 6.86 -5.98
N PHE A 93 -0.62 6.93 -6.98
CA PHE A 93 0.35 8.00 -7.13
C PHE A 93 0.30 8.58 -8.53
N GLU A 94 0.32 9.91 -8.61
CA GLU A 94 0.44 10.67 -9.84
C GLU A 94 1.32 11.90 -9.61
N ASP A 95 2.50 11.91 -10.21
CA ASP A 95 3.49 13.00 -10.21
C ASP A 95 3.92 13.47 -8.81
N GLN A 96 3.04 14.21 -8.13
CA GLN A 96 3.26 14.71 -6.78
C GLN A 96 2.26 14.19 -5.75
N SER A 97 1.13 13.62 -6.16
CA SER A 97 0.02 13.28 -5.28
C SER A 97 0.03 11.81 -4.91
N LEU A 98 -0.11 11.51 -3.62
CA LEU A 98 -0.30 10.17 -3.08
C LEU A 98 -1.67 10.11 -2.43
N SER A 99 -2.44 9.08 -2.74
CA SER A 99 -3.74 8.82 -2.12
C SER A 99 -3.86 7.35 -1.74
N LEU A 100 -4.41 7.10 -0.56
CA LEU A 100 -4.77 5.78 -0.07
C LEU A 100 -6.27 5.74 0.15
N PHE A 101 -6.91 4.74 -0.44
CA PHE A 101 -8.34 4.52 -0.38
C PHE A 101 -8.63 3.26 0.43
N VAL A 102 -9.67 3.33 1.27
CA VAL A 102 -10.21 2.19 2.03
C VAL A 102 -11.70 2.13 1.76
N ASP A 103 -12.18 0.99 1.28
CA ASP A 103 -13.58 0.76 0.91
C ASP A 103 -14.16 1.84 -0.03
N GLY A 104 -13.30 2.39 -0.90
CA GLY A 104 -13.68 3.35 -1.96
C GLY A 104 -13.51 4.81 -1.59
N GLU A 105 -13.35 5.10 -0.31
CA GLU A 105 -13.18 6.46 0.18
C GLU A 105 -11.70 6.78 0.41
N VAL A 106 -11.32 8.05 0.20
CA VAL A 106 -9.97 8.54 0.51
C VAL A 106 -9.78 8.51 2.02
N ASP A 107 -8.87 7.66 2.48
CA ASP A 107 -8.56 7.48 3.90
C ASP A 107 -7.33 8.29 4.33
N ALA A 108 -6.36 8.45 3.41
CA ALA A 108 -5.19 9.31 3.61
C ALA A 108 -4.72 9.88 2.27
N ALA A 109 -4.15 11.08 2.31
CA ALA A 109 -3.54 11.71 1.15
C ALA A 109 -2.32 12.55 1.57
N SER A 110 -1.35 12.68 0.67
CA SER A 110 -0.16 13.52 0.85
C SER A 110 0.35 14.02 -0.50
N THR A 111 1.24 15.01 -0.46
CA THR A 111 1.89 15.57 -1.63
C THR A 111 3.40 15.61 -1.41
N VAL A 112 4.17 15.20 -2.42
CA VAL A 112 5.63 15.36 -2.41
C VAL A 112 6.03 16.75 -2.89
N ALA A 113 7.13 17.27 -2.36
CA ALA A 113 7.56 18.66 -2.57
C ALA A 113 7.85 19.00 -4.04
N GLN A 114 8.22 18.00 -4.86
CA GLN A 114 8.58 18.18 -6.26
C GLN A 114 8.14 16.96 -7.08
N SER A 115 7.86 17.18 -8.37
CA SER A 115 7.52 16.13 -9.33
C SER A 115 8.58 15.04 -9.36
N ALA A 116 8.14 13.80 -9.35
CA ALA A 116 9.04 12.66 -9.24
C ALA A 116 8.58 11.49 -10.10
N ALA A 117 9.55 10.74 -10.60
CA ALA A 117 9.28 9.49 -11.29
C ALA A 117 9.45 8.31 -10.32
N ILE A 118 8.73 7.22 -10.54
CA ILE A 118 8.92 6.01 -9.75
C ILE A 118 10.30 5.44 -10.08
N ALA A 119 11.13 5.26 -9.05
CA ALA A 119 12.46 4.71 -9.23
C ALA A 119 12.35 3.28 -9.80
N THR A 120 13.14 2.96 -10.82
CA THR A 120 13.13 1.62 -11.44
C THR A 120 13.69 0.57 -10.49
N SER A 121 13.00 -0.56 -10.38
CA SER A 121 13.44 -1.72 -9.61
C SER A 121 13.64 -2.95 -10.50
N MET A 122 14.67 -3.74 -10.19
CA MET A 122 14.86 -5.10 -10.72
C MET A 122 14.22 -6.17 -9.83
N GLY A 123 13.51 -5.78 -8.77
CA GLY A 123 12.87 -6.67 -7.82
C GLY A 123 11.63 -7.35 -8.39
N ASP A 124 11.34 -8.54 -7.86
CA ASP A 124 10.18 -9.34 -8.24
C ASP A 124 8.88 -8.66 -7.79
N LEU A 125 7.83 -8.78 -8.61
CA LEU A 125 6.47 -8.44 -8.21
C LEU A 125 5.96 -9.55 -7.30
N VAL A 126 5.61 -9.20 -6.07
CA VAL A 126 5.07 -10.13 -5.08
C VAL A 126 3.65 -9.76 -4.69
N ILE A 127 2.87 -10.78 -4.34
CA ILE A 127 1.53 -10.66 -3.78
C ILE A 127 1.49 -11.53 -2.52
N GLY A 128 1.10 -10.93 -1.40
CA GLY A 128 0.92 -11.64 -0.13
C GLY A 128 2.20 -12.12 0.56
N GLU A 129 3.36 -11.51 0.33
CA GLU A 129 4.59 -11.90 1.03
C GLU A 129 4.47 -11.65 2.54
N GLY A 130 4.60 -12.71 3.33
CA GLY A 130 4.42 -12.67 4.79
C GLY A 130 2.96 -12.47 5.23
N PHE A 131 2.03 -12.22 4.31
CA PHE A 131 0.64 -11.95 4.61
C PHE A 131 -0.13 -13.23 4.98
N ARG A 132 -0.93 -13.14 6.04
CA ARG A 132 -1.84 -14.21 6.48
C ARG A 132 -3.27 -13.76 6.29
N GLY A 133 -3.92 -14.30 5.28
CA GLY A 133 -5.29 -13.96 4.93
C GLY A 133 -5.63 -14.41 3.51
N ALA A 134 -6.68 -13.82 2.96
CA ALA A 134 -7.04 -13.94 1.55
C ALA A 134 -6.79 -12.62 0.84
N ILE A 135 -6.33 -12.68 -0.41
CA ILE A 135 -6.25 -11.56 -1.34
C ILE A 135 -7.07 -11.95 -2.57
N ALA A 136 -7.84 -11.02 -3.10
CA ALA A 136 -8.62 -11.18 -4.31
C ALA A 136 -8.51 -9.92 -5.18
N GLU A 137 -8.75 -10.08 -6.48
CA GLU A 137 -8.85 -8.98 -7.45
C GLU A 137 -7.68 -7.99 -7.41
N ALA A 138 -6.46 -8.52 -7.26
CA ALA A 138 -5.27 -7.69 -7.24
C ALA A 138 -4.99 -7.11 -8.64
N GLY A 139 -4.90 -5.79 -8.70
CA GLY A 139 -4.59 -5.01 -9.90
C GLY A 139 -3.39 -4.09 -9.67
N LEU A 140 -2.60 -3.92 -10.72
CA LEU A 140 -1.49 -2.99 -10.79
C LEU A 140 -1.57 -2.24 -12.13
N TYR A 141 -1.69 -0.92 -12.06
CA TYR A 141 -1.85 -0.06 -13.23
C TYR A 141 -0.67 0.90 -13.31
N ALA A 142 -0.20 1.15 -14.53
CA ALA A 142 0.81 2.17 -14.85
C ALA A 142 0.19 3.58 -15.03
N SER A 143 -1.02 3.78 -14.51
CA SER A 143 -1.79 5.02 -14.54
C SER A 143 -2.37 5.29 -13.17
N ALA A 144 -2.67 6.56 -12.89
CA ALA A 144 -3.40 6.95 -11.71
C ALA A 144 -4.90 6.77 -11.99
N LEU A 145 -5.55 5.92 -11.20
CA LEU A 145 -7.01 5.78 -11.25
C LEU A 145 -7.67 6.94 -10.51
N THR A 146 -8.78 7.44 -11.04
CA THR A 146 -9.61 8.44 -10.35
C THR A 146 -10.37 7.83 -9.18
N LYS A 147 -10.92 8.67 -8.31
CA LYS A 147 -11.80 8.22 -7.22
C LYS A 147 -12.97 7.40 -7.77
N GLU A 148 -13.61 7.86 -8.83
CA GLU A 148 -14.76 7.21 -9.45
C GLU A 148 -14.39 5.85 -10.05
N GLU A 149 -13.19 5.72 -10.63
CA GLU A 149 -12.68 4.45 -11.13
C GLU A 149 -12.42 3.46 -9.98
N VAL A 150 -11.81 3.92 -8.88
CA VAL A 150 -11.58 3.10 -7.68
C VAL A 150 -12.90 2.64 -7.06
N GLU A 151 -13.89 3.53 -6.96
CA GLU A 151 -15.24 3.18 -6.49
C GLU A 151 -15.94 2.17 -7.42
N GLY A 152 -15.75 2.31 -8.74
CA GLY A 152 -16.28 1.38 -9.73
C GLY A 152 -15.77 -0.04 -9.55
N LEU A 153 -14.52 -0.22 -9.10
CA LEU A 153 -13.91 -1.54 -8.87
C LEU A 153 -14.51 -2.29 -7.67
N ILE A 154 -15.18 -1.61 -6.76
CA ILE A 154 -15.81 -2.24 -5.58
C ILE A 154 -17.07 -3.02 -5.97
N GLN A 155 -17.76 -2.60 -7.03
CA GLN A 155 -19.08 -3.12 -7.38
C GLN A 155 -19.05 -4.48 -8.10
N PHE A 156 -17.85 -5.00 -8.42
CA PHE A 156 -17.67 -6.23 -9.18
C PHE A 156 -17.23 -7.46 -8.34
N GLY A 157 -17.15 -7.33 -7.00
CA GLY A 157 -16.74 -8.38 -6.06
C GLY A 157 -17.88 -9.06 -5.29
#